data_AF-A0A2U1NSH7-F1
#
_entry.id   AF-A0A2U1NSH7-F1
#
_cell.length_a   1.000
_cell.length_b   1.000
_cell.length_c   1.000
_cell.angle_alpha   90.00
_cell.angle_beta   90.00
_cell.angle_gamma   90.00
#
_symmetry.space_group_name_H-M   'P 1'
#
loop_
_entity.id
_entity.type
_entity.pdbx_description
1 polymer ?
#
loop_
_entity_poly.entity_id
_entity_poly.type
_entity_poly.pdbx_seq_one_letter_code
_entity_poly.pdbx_strand_id
1 'polypeptide(L)'
;MATFKKVYRTEGGIKGVNVHCKAFDKPNNKDELQQIDLSHMDEQHSVKKYVESIKSIFTLMDDGVISPSAYDTAWVALIEDVNEPNGGPQFPTCLQWIIDHQLPDGSWGEPLMFSAFDRLLNTLACVITLTSWNIHSDKCKKGMKFVYKNMNKLGDEKEEHMTPGFELVFPSLIELAQKLEIDVPNL
;
A
#
# COMPACT_ATOMS: atom_id res chain seq x y z
N MET A 1 -27.21 -2.91 42.19
CA MET A 1 -26.75 -4.26 42.54
C MET A 1 -27.95 -5.19 42.52
N ALA A 2 -28.14 -5.96 41.45
CA ALA A 2 -29.22 -6.95 41.36
C ALA A 2 -28.69 -8.19 40.63
N THR A 3 -28.96 -9.34 41.25
CA THR A 3 -28.27 -10.61 41.07
C THR A 3 -28.78 -11.37 39.83
N PHE A 4 -27.85 -11.90 39.02
CA PHE A 4 -28.17 -12.77 37.89
C PHE A 4 -28.32 -14.23 38.34
N LYS A 5 -29.37 -14.91 37.89
CA LYS A 5 -29.48 -16.38 37.98
C LYS A 5 -29.20 -16.97 36.60
N LYS A 6 -28.11 -17.72 36.48
CA LYS A 6 -27.64 -18.34 35.24
C LYS A 6 -28.30 -19.71 35.08
N VAL A 7 -28.93 -19.97 33.94
CA VAL A 7 -29.37 -21.31 33.53
C VAL A 7 -28.54 -21.72 32.33
N TYR A 8 -27.86 -22.86 32.45
CA TYR A 8 -27.10 -23.52 31.39
C TYR A 8 -27.82 -24.79 30.94
N ARG A 9 -27.86 -25.03 29.62
CA ARG A 9 -27.61 -26.31 28.89
C ARG A 9 -28.35 -26.27 27.54
N THR A 10 -27.64 -26.28 26.41
CA THR A 10 -26.95 -27.36 25.64
C THR A 10 -27.80 -27.92 24.51
N GLU A 11 -27.21 -27.80 23.32
CA GLU A 11 -27.22 -28.71 22.17
C GLU A 11 -28.51 -28.89 21.34
N GLY A 12 -28.36 -28.56 20.06
CA GLY A 12 -29.04 -29.26 18.96
C GLY A 12 -30.15 -28.49 18.25
N GLY A 13 -29.82 -27.91 17.10
CA GLY A 13 -30.81 -27.56 16.05
C GLY A 13 -30.86 -26.08 15.67
N ILE A 14 -30.17 -25.71 14.59
CA ILE A 14 -30.28 -24.37 13.99
C ILE A 14 -31.50 -24.37 13.05
N LYS A 15 -32.60 -23.73 13.46
CA LYS A 15 -33.63 -23.19 12.55
C LYS A 15 -34.15 -21.84 13.08
N GLY A 16 -34.02 -20.84 12.21
CA GLY A 16 -34.52 -19.45 12.22
C GLY A 16 -35.16 -18.88 13.49
N VAL A 17 -34.54 -17.83 14.05
CA VAL A 17 -35.21 -16.91 14.96
C VAL A 17 -35.75 -15.72 14.16
N ASN A 18 -37.08 -15.67 14.05
CA ASN A 18 -37.82 -14.54 13.51
C ASN A 18 -38.34 -13.75 14.72
N VAL A 19 -37.72 -12.61 15.06
CA VAL A 19 -38.18 -11.77 16.18
C VAL A 19 -39.13 -10.71 15.66
N HIS A 20 -40.42 -10.97 15.80
CA HIS A 20 -41.47 -9.99 15.62
C HIS A 20 -41.73 -9.31 16.97
N CYS A 21 -41.30 -8.05 17.14
CA CYS A 21 -41.57 -7.30 18.36
C CYS A 21 -42.76 -6.36 18.14
N LYS A 22 -43.86 -6.64 18.84
CA LYS A 22 -45.08 -5.82 18.87
C LYS A 22 -44.81 -4.55 19.69
N ALA A 23 -44.69 -3.42 19.02
CA ALA A 23 -44.84 -2.11 19.66
C ALA A 23 -45.58 -1.17 18.70
N PHE A 24 -46.83 -1.53 18.37
CA PHE A 24 -47.82 -0.57 17.90
C PHE A 24 -48.82 -0.37 19.03
N ASP A 25 -48.62 0.69 19.81
CA ASP A 25 -49.71 1.43 20.44
C ASP A 25 -49.27 2.90 20.47
N LYS A 26 -49.92 3.73 19.63
CA LYS A 26 -49.75 5.19 19.66
C LYS A 26 -50.60 5.76 20.79
N PRO A 27 -50.09 6.74 21.57
CA PRO A 27 -50.91 7.82 22.05
C PRO A 27 -50.73 9.03 21.13
N ASN A 28 -51.88 9.54 20.71
CA ASN A 28 -52.08 10.76 19.96
C ASN A 28 -52.00 11.94 20.94
N ASN A 29 -51.03 12.85 20.81
CA ASN A 29 -51.29 14.24 21.15
C ASN A 29 -50.38 15.17 20.35
N LYS A 30 -50.99 16.27 19.90
CA LYS A 30 -50.43 17.29 19.04
C LYS A 30 -49.58 18.27 19.85
N ASP A 31 -48.68 18.92 19.13
CA ASP A 31 -48.00 20.17 19.46
C ASP A 31 -46.86 20.10 20.49
N GLU A 32 -45.64 19.91 19.97
CA GLU A 32 -44.44 20.66 20.41
C GLU A 32 -43.31 20.46 19.37
N LEU A 33 -43.16 21.44 18.48
CA LEU A 33 -41.96 21.64 17.68
C LEU A 33 -40.92 22.32 18.58
N GLN A 34 -39.90 21.59 19.05
CA GLN A 34 -38.66 22.25 19.48
C GLN A 34 -37.44 21.31 19.42
N GLN A 35 -36.52 21.71 18.53
CA GLN A 35 -35.12 21.28 18.41
C GLN A 35 -34.85 19.78 18.19
N ILE A 36 -34.98 19.34 16.93
CA ILE A 36 -34.12 18.27 16.44
C ILE A 36 -32.72 18.86 16.33
N ASP A 37 -31.84 18.39 17.22
CA ASP A 37 -30.44 18.72 17.30
C ASP A 37 -29.73 18.47 15.95
N LEU A 38 -29.38 19.56 15.26
CA LEU A 38 -28.69 19.56 13.98
C LEU A 38 -27.32 18.86 14.04
N SER A 39 -26.73 18.71 15.23
CA SER A 39 -25.48 17.96 15.41
C SER A 39 -25.68 16.44 15.30
N HIS A 40 -26.85 15.93 15.72
CA HIS A 40 -27.14 14.50 15.79
C HIS A 40 -27.54 13.90 14.42
N MET A 41 -28.01 14.74 13.48
CA MET A 41 -28.33 14.33 12.11
C MET A 41 -27.07 14.15 11.25
N ASP A 42 -26.01 14.92 11.50
CA ASP A 42 -24.75 14.85 10.77
C ASP A 42 -23.93 13.58 11.15
N GLU A 43 -23.95 13.22 12.44
CA GLU A 43 -23.29 12.01 12.93
C GLU A 43 -23.98 10.72 12.47
N GLN A 44 -25.32 10.64 12.48
CA GLN A 44 -26.00 9.44 11.99
C GLN A 44 -25.84 9.21 10.49
N HIS A 45 -25.85 10.29 9.71
CA HIS A 45 -25.63 10.23 8.26
C HIS A 45 -24.19 9.82 7.93
N SER A 46 -23.20 10.33 8.66
CA SER A 46 -21.79 9.94 8.49
C SER A 46 -21.53 8.48 8.90
N VAL A 47 -22.09 8.01 10.02
CA VAL A 47 -21.99 6.58 10.43
C VAL A 47 -22.57 5.65 9.37
N LYS A 48 -23.74 5.97 8.81
CA LYS A 48 -24.35 5.17 7.74
C LYS A 48 -23.44 5.08 6.51
N LYS A 49 -22.83 6.20 6.10
CA LYS A 49 -21.88 6.24 4.99
C LYS A 49 -20.65 5.36 5.25
N TYR A 50 -20.08 5.39 6.45
CA TYR A 50 -18.95 4.51 6.78
C TYR A 50 -19.34 3.03 6.77
N VAL A 51 -20.54 2.68 7.26
CA VAL A 51 -21.05 1.30 7.20
C VAL A 51 -21.19 0.83 5.76
N GLU A 52 -21.70 1.67 4.86
CA GLU A 52 -21.81 1.36 3.44
C GLU A 52 -20.43 1.20 2.77
N SER A 53 -19.47 2.10 3.07
CA SER A 53 -18.09 2.00 2.57
C SER A 53 -17.41 0.72 3.04
N ILE A 54 -17.52 0.36 4.32
CA ILE A 54 -16.92 -0.87 4.87
C ILE A 54 -17.55 -2.09 4.22
N LYS A 55 -18.89 -2.15 4.09
CA LYS A 55 -19.56 -3.24 3.38
C LYS A 55 -19.05 -3.37 1.93
N SER A 56 -18.85 -2.24 1.25
CA SER A 56 -18.30 -2.22 -0.11
C SER A 56 -16.89 -2.81 -0.16
N ILE A 57 -16.03 -2.48 0.80
CA ILE A 57 -14.68 -3.07 0.90
C ILE A 57 -14.78 -4.59 1.03
N PHE A 58 -15.64 -5.11 1.90
CA PHE A 58 -15.82 -6.56 2.08
C PHE A 58 -16.38 -7.25 0.82
N THR A 59 -17.19 -6.57 0.02
CA THR A 59 -17.68 -7.13 -1.25
C THR A 59 -16.63 -7.13 -2.36
N LEU A 60 -15.60 -6.29 -2.25
CA LEU A 60 -14.50 -6.18 -3.22
C LEU A 60 -13.27 -7.01 -2.82
N MET A 61 -13.35 -7.78 -1.72
CA MET A 61 -12.27 -8.65 -1.30
C MET A 61 -12.03 -9.77 -2.32
N ASP A 62 -10.81 -9.83 -2.84
CA ASP A 62 -10.33 -10.86 -3.76
C ASP A 62 -8.85 -11.17 -3.44
N ASP A 63 -7.95 -11.07 -4.41
CA ASP A 63 -6.50 -11.31 -4.26
C ASP A 63 -5.77 -10.34 -3.29
N GLY A 64 -6.48 -9.33 -2.77
CA GLY A 64 -5.99 -8.34 -1.83
C GLY A 64 -5.78 -6.96 -2.45
N VAL A 65 -5.78 -5.94 -1.59
CA VAL A 65 -5.48 -4.55 -1.99
C VAL A 65 -4.18 -4.15 -1.32
N ILE A 66 -3.11 -4.08 -2.11
CA ILE A 66 -1.77 -3.71 -1.67
C ILE A 66 -1.21 -2.64 -2.60
N SER A 67 -0.36 -1.76 -2.06
CA SER A 67 0.37 -0.80 -2.88
C SER A 67 1.40 -1.50 -3.78
N PRO A 68 1.72 -0.94 -4.96
CA PRO A 68 2.78 -1.48 -5.80
C PRO A 68 4.15 -1.40 -5.10
N SER A 69 4.99 -2.40 -5.34
CA SER A 69 6.41 -2.40 -4.95
C SER A 69 7.26 -1.99 -6.15
N ALA A 70 8.01 -0.89 -6.02
CA ALA A 70 8.84 -0.40 -7.10
C ALA A 70 10.03 -1.34 -7.39
N TYR A 71 10.60 -1.95 -6.34
CA TYR A 71 11.64 -2.97 -6.43
C TYR A 71 11.15 -4.21 -7.21
N ASP A 72 10.00 -4.77 -6.87
CA ASP A 72 9.48 -5.96 -7.56
C ASP A 72 9.08 -5.64 -9.00
N THR A 73 8.48 -4.47 -9.22
CA THR A 73 8.11 -3.99 -10.57
C THR A 73 9.35 -3.78 -11.45
N ALA A 74 10.46 -3.29 -10.89
CA ALA A 74 11.75 -3.15 -11.56
C ALA A 74 12.29 -4.50 -12.05
N TRP A 75 12.27 -5.53 -11.19
CA TRP A 75 12.69 -6.87 -11.60
C TRP A 75 11.84 -7.47 -12.71
N VAL A 76 10.52 -7.29 -12.66
CA VAL A 76 9.63 -7.76 -13.73
C VAL A 76 9.87 -7.00 -15.03
N ALA A 77 10.13 -5.69 -14.95
CA ALA A 77 10.41 -4.85 -16.11
C ALA A 77 11.76 -5.17 -16.80
N LEU A 78 12.67 -5.89 -16.15
CA LEU A 78 13.93 -6.34 -16.75
C LEU A 78 13.79 -7.61 -17.61
N ILE A 79 12.64 -8.29 -17.57
CA ILE A 79 12.43 -9.52 -18.34
C ILE A 79 12.33 -9.15 -19.83
N GLU A 80 13.21 -9.71 -20.65
CA GLU A 80 13.23 -9.52 -22.11
C GLU A 80 12.15 -10.35 -22.81
N ASP A 81 11.66 -9.87 -23.95
CA ASP A 81 10.72 -10.61 -24.79
C ASP A 81 11.29 -11.99 -25.20
N VAL A 82 10.56 -13.06 -24.88
CA VAL A 82 10.99 -14.44 -25.14
C VAL A 82 10.85 -14.87 -26.61
N ASN A 83 10.02 -14.16 -27.39
CA ASN A 83 9.74 -14.48 -28.79
C ASN A 83 10.60 -13.65 -29.74
N GLU A 84 11.00 -12.45 -29.32
CA GLU A 84 11.79 -11.53 -30.13
C GLU A 84 13.11 -11.17 -29.41
N PRO A 85 14.23 -11.78 -29.82
CA PRO A 85 15.54 -11.36 -29.33
C PRO A 85 15.75 -9.87 -29.61
N ASN A 86 15.98 -9.08 -28.55
CA ASN A 86 16.03 -7.61 -28.54
C ASN A 86 14.68 -6.89 -28.77
N GLY A 87 13.54 -7.55 -28.58
CA GLY A 87 12.18 -7.01 -28.75
C GLY A 87 11.73 -6.00 -27.66
N GLY A 88 12.59 -5.72 -26.68
CA GLY A 88 12.26 -4.86 -25.53
C GLY A 88 11.73 -5.66 -24.33
N PRO A 89 11.07 -4.99 -23.36
CA PRO A 89 10.58 -5.64 -22.15
C PRO A 89 9.35 -6.52 -22.44
N GLN A 90 9.35 -7.74 -21.91
CA GLN A 90 8.21 -8.67 -21.94
C GLN A 90 6.95 -8.07 -21.29
N PHE A 91 7.15 -7.19 -20.31
CA PHE A 91 6.08 -6.52 -19.55
C PHE A 91 6.24 -4.99 -19.65
N PRO A 92 5.86 -4.37 -20.78
CA PRO A 92 6.07 -2.94 -21.01
C PRO A 92 5.30 -2.05 -20.01
N THR A 93 4.19 -2.54 -19.46
CA THR A 93 3.42 -1.82 -18.43
C THR A 93 4.17 -1.65 -17.12
N CYS A 94 5.02 -2.61 -16.73
CA CYS A 94 5.88 -2.50 -15.55
C CYS A 94 6.94 -1.41 -15.76
N LEU A 95 7.55 -1.38 -16.96
CA LEU A 95 8.52 -0.35 -17.30
C LEU A 95 7.86 1.05 -17.33
N GLN A 96 6.68 1.16 -17.92
CA GLN A 96 5.91 2.41 -17.93
C GLN A 96 5.55 2.88 -16.51
N TRP A 97 5.17 1.95 -15.62
CA TRP A 97 4.89 2.29 -14.23
C TRP A 97 6.12 2.92 -13.55
N ILE A 98 7.32 2.36 -13.74
CA ILE A 98 8.56 2.93 -13.17
C ILE A 98 8.78 4.36 -13.68
N ILE A 99 8.57 4.61 -14.97
CA ILE A 99 8.73 5.93 -15.59
C ILE A 99 7.79 6.94 -14.94
N ASP A 100 6.53 6.57 -14.70
CA ASP A 100 5.50 7.49 -14.22
C ASP A 100 5.54 7.74 -12.70
N HIS A 101 6.18 6.85 -11.92
CA HIS A 101 6.11 6.85 -10.45
C HIS A 101 7.41 7.29 -9.75
N GLN A 102 8.31 8.00 -10.44
CA GLN A 102 9.43 8.67 -9.77
C GLN A 102 8.91 9.79 -8.86
N LEU A 103 9.33 9.80 -7.60
CA LEU A 103 8.95 10.80 -6.62
C LEU A 103 9.63 12.17 -6.90
N PRO A 104 9.08 13.28 -6.37
CA PRO A 104 9.64 14.62 -6.63
C PRO A 104 11.10 14.81 -6.19
N ASP A 105 11.57 14.04 -5.20
CA ASP A 105 12.95 14.08 -4.72
C ASP A 105 13.93 13.24 -5.56
N GLY A 106 13.42 12.56 -6.60
CA GLY A 106 14.17 11.69 -7.51
C GLY A 106 14.16 10.22 -7.14
N SER A 107 13.63 9.83 -5.98
CA SER A 107 13.58 8.43 -5.55
C SER A 107 12.36 7.65 -6.06
N TRP A 108 12.33 6.36 -5.78
CA TRP A 108 11.16 5.48 -5.80
C TRP A 108 10.99 4.84 -4.42
N GLY A 109 9.77 4.44 -4.08
CA GLY A 109 9.41 3.82 -2.80
C GLY A 109 8.12 4.41 -2.22
N GLU A 110 7.90 4.23 -0.93
CA GLU A 110 6.69 4.70 -0.25
C GLU A 110 6.65 6.25 -0.17
N PRO A 111 5.65 6.91 -0.76
CA PRO A 111 5.55 8.38 -0.73
C PRO A 111 5.16 8.95 0.64
N LEU A 112 4.41 8.21 1.46
CA LEU A 112 3.85 8.70 2.72
C LEU A 112 4.80 8.60 3.91
N MET A 113 5.79 7.71 3.83
CA MET A 113 6.75 7.46 4.90
C MET A 113 8.15 7.29 4.31
N PHE A 114 9.12 8.03 4.84
CA PHE A 114 10.51 7.91 4.43
C PHE A 114 11.22 6.83 5.27
N SER A 115 11.81 5.85 4.59
CA SER A 115 12.85 4.97 5.11
C SER A 115 14.02 4.98 4.13
N ALA A 116 15.26 5.10 4.61
CA ALA A 116 16.43 5.05 3.75
C ALA A 116 16.59 3.65 3.14
N PHE A 117 16.31 2.59 3.92
CA PHE A 117 16.28 1.21 3.40
C PHE A 117 15.31 1.07 2.22
N ASP A 118 14.06 1.48 2.40
CA ASP A 118 13.05 1.44 1.35
C ASP A 118 13.46 2.29 0.13
N ARG A 119 13.79 3.57 0.36
CA ARG A 119 14.02 4.50 -0.73
C ARG A 119 15.27 4.16 -1.53
N LEU A 120 16.36 3.73 -0.89
CA LEU A 120 17.59 3.38 -1.60
C LEU A 120 17.41 2.08 -2.39
N LEU A 121 16.77 1.07 -1.80
CA LEU A 121 16.50 -0.22 -2.45
C LEU A 121 15.67 -0.04 -3.73
N ASN A 122 14.51 0.61 -3.60
CA ASN A 122 13.61 0.85 -4.72
C ASN A 122 14.24 1.74 -5.78
N THR A 123 14.91 2.83 -5.38
CA THR A 123 15.53 3.76 -6.33
C THR A 123 16.62 3.10 -7.15
N LEU A 124 17.51 2.33 -6.52
CA LEU A 124 18.60 1.69 -7.24
C LEU A 124 18.08 0.65 -8.24
N ALA A 125 17.08 -0.16 -7.85
CA ALA A 125 16.44 -1.12 -8.75
C ALA A 125 15.79 -0.44 -9.98
N CYS A 126 15.08 0.66 -9.77
CA CYS A 126 14.48 1.42 -10.87
C CYS A 126 15.53 2.06 -11.78
N VAL A 127 16.62 2.62 -11.22
CA VAL A 127 17.71 3.19 -12.04
C VAL A 127 18.38 2.11 -12.87
N ILE A 128 18.70 0.95 -12.28
CA ILE A 128 19.25 -0.21 -13.01
C ILE A 128 18.33 -0.56 -14.18
N THR A 129 17.03 -0.68 -13.93
CA THR A 129 16.05 -1.03 -14.96
C THR A 129 16.03 -0.03 -16.12
N LEU A 130 15.92 1.26 -15.84
CA LEU A 130 15.92 2.30 -16.87
C LEU A 130 17.25 2.36 -17.64
N THR A 131 18.37 2.07 -16.96
CA THR A 131 19.71 2.03 -17.55
C THR A 131 19.88 0.82 -18.47
N SER A 132 19.41 -0.38 -18.06
CA SER A 132 19.46 -1.59 -18.89
C SER A 132 18.71 -1.42 -20.22
N TRP A 133 17.59 -0.70 -20.20
CA TRP A 133 16.83 -0.37 -21.40
C TRP A 133 17.35 0.87 -22.14
N ASN A 134 18.36 1.57 -21.61
CA ASN A 134 18.93 2.80 -22.15
C ASN A 134 17.88 3.90 -22.42
N ILE A 135 16.97 4.12 -21.46
CA ILE A 135 15.89 5.12 -21.55
C ILE A 135 15.89 6.06 -20.34
N HIS A 136 15.23 7.22 -20.49
CA HIS A 136 14.99 8.18 -19.40
C HIS A 136 16.23 8.54 -18.57
N SER A 137 17.34 8.85 -19.26
CA SER A 137 18.60 9.22 -18.61
C SER A 137 18.47 10.39 -17.61
N ASP A 138 17.48 11.27 -17.77
CA ASP A 138 17.17 12.34 -16.83
C ASP A 138 16.64 11.79 -15.49
N LYS A 139 15.77 10.78 -15.53
CA LYS A 139 15.25 10.08 -14.34
C LYS A 139 16.36 9.28 -13.67
N CYS A 140 17.22 8.61 -14.43
CA CYS A 140 18.40 7.93 -13.90
C CYS A 140 19.31 8.89 -13.14
N LYS A 141 19.63 10.06 -13.72
CA LYS A 141 20.46 11.08 -13.06
C LYS A 141 19.83 11.61 -11.76
N LYS A 142 18.52 11.82 -11.75
CA LYS A 142 17.80 12.23 -10.52
C LYS A 142 17.82 11.14 -9.46
N GLY A 143 17.57 9.89 -9.84
CA GLY A 143 17.63 8.73 -8.96
C GLY A 143 19.01 8.56 -8.35
N MET A 144 20.06 8.61 -9.17
CA MET A 144 21.42 8.53 -8.67
C MET A 144 21.79 9.69 -7.75
N LYS A 145 21.40 10.92 -8.09
CA LYS A 145 21.58 12.06 -7.19
C LYS A 145 20.92 11.83 -5.82
N PHE A 146 19.74 11.21 -5.80
CA PHE A 146 19.10 10.80 -4.55
C PHE A 146 19.91 9.74 -3.81
N VAL A 147 20.37 8.68 -4.51
CA VAL A 147 21.20 7.61 -3.93
C VAL A 147 22.44 8.18 -3.26
N TYR A 148 23.22 9.02 -3.97
CA TYR A 148 24.42 9.66 -3.42
C TYR A 148 24.14 10.49 -2.17
N LYS A 149 23.04 11.24 -2.16
CA LYS A 149 22.71 12.13 -1.05
C LYS A 149 22.27 11.36 0.21
N ASN A 150 21.76 10.14 0.06
CA ASN A 150 21.10 9.43 1.14
C ASN A 150 21.80 8.12 1.56
N MET A 151 22.83 7.66 0.84
CA MET A 151 23.51 6.40 1.16
C MET A 151 24.01 6.31 2.61
N ASN A 152 24.57 7.41 3.13
CA ASN A 152 25.08 7.48 4.50
C ASN A 152 23.98 7.32 5.57
N LYS A 153 22.71 7.56 5.23
CA LYS A 153 21.59 7.44 6.16
C LYS A 153 21.28 5.98 6.55
N LEU A 154 21.77 5.01 5.79
CA LEU A 154 21.65 3.59 6.15
C LEU A 154 22.29 3.30 7.51
N GLY A 155 23.38 3.98 7.87
CA GLY A 155 24.04 3.81 9.17
C GLY A 155 23.35 4.53 10.33
N ASP A 156 22.49 5.51 10.03
CA ASP A 156 21.76 6.29 11.04
C ASP A 156 20.37 5.70 11.36
N GLU A 157 19.82 4.91 10.43
CA GLU A 157 18.50 4.30 10.58
C GLU A 157 18.57 3.07 11.48
N LYS A 158 17.54 2.90 12.31
CA LYS A 158 17.48 1.76 13.22
C LYS A 158 17.25 0.46 12.45
N GLU A 159 18.00 -0.57 12.82
CA GLU A 159 17.90 -1.92 12.26
C GLU A 159 16.48 -2.52 12.35
N GLU A 160 15.69 -2.11 13.36
CA GLU A 160 14.29 -2.55 13.53
C GLU A 160 13.36 -2.15 12.36
N HIS A 161 13.76 -1.16 11.55
CA HIS A 161 13.01 -0.70 10.37
C HIS A 161 13.61 -1.19 9.04
N MET A 162 14.66 -2.01 9.10
CA MET A 162 15.30 -2.53 7.90
C MET A 162 14.35 -3.43 7.12
N THR A 163 14.29 -3.21 5.81
CA THR A 163 13.53 -4.08 4.91
C THR A 163 14.06 -5.51 5.03
N PRO A 164 13.20 -6.52 5.26
CA PRO A 164 13.67 -7.90 5.37
C PRO A 164 14.51 -8.34 4.17
N GLY A 165 15.70 -8.87 4.44
CA GLY A 165 16.63 -9.34 3.41
C GLY A 165 17.43 -8.23 2.72
N PHE A 166 17.33 -6.98 3.17
CA PHE A 166 18.07 -5.84 2.62
C PHE A 166 19.58 -6.13 2.54
N GLU A 167 20.15 -6.76 3.56
CA GLU A 167 21.59 -7.08 3.65
C GLU A 167 22.05 -8.09 2.59
N LEU A 168 21.12 -8.79 1.95
CA LEU A 168 21.39 -9.68 0.84
C LEU A 168 21.07 -9.02 -0.50
N VAL A 169 19.89 -8.42 -0.63
CA VAL A 169 19.40 -7.90 -1.91
C VAL A 169 20.08 -6.59 -2.29
N PHE A 170 20.37 -5.72 -1.33
CA PHE A 170 20.94 -4.40 -1.63
C PHE A 170 22.38 -4.51 -2.14
N PRO A 171 23.31 -5.27 -1.49
CA PRO A 171 24.63 -5.50 -2.07
C PRO A 171 24.58 -6.13 -3.47
N SER A 172 23.65 -7.06 -3.70
CA SER A 172 23.45 -7.66 -5.02
C SER A 172 23.04 -6.63 -6.09
N LEU A 173 22.21 -5.64 -5.73
CA LEU A 173 21.90 -4.51 -6.62
C LEU A 173 23.11 -3.61 -6.86
N ILE A 174 23.95 -3.35 -5.86
CA ILE A 174 25.19 -2.57 -6.03
C ILE A 174 26.09 -3.25 -7.07
N GLU A 175 26.29 -4.57 -6.95
CA GLU A 175 27.07 -5.34 -7.93
C GLU A 175 26.47 -5.27 -9.34
N LEU A 176 25.13 -5.35 -9.46
CA LEU A 176 24.44 -5.22 -10.74
C LEU A 176 24.60 -3.82 -11.34
N ALA A 177 24.49 -2.78 -10.52
CA ALA A 177 24.71 -1.40 -10.94
C ALA A 177 26.13 -1.18 -11.46
N GLN A 178 27.14 -1.72 -10.76
CA GLN A 178 28.54 -1.65 -11.18
C GLN A 178 28.79 -2.37 -12.51
N LYS A 179 28.15 -3.52 -12.77
CA LYS A 179 28.22 -4.22 -14.07
C LYS A 179 27.64 -3.39 -15.22
N LEU A 180 26.73 -2.47 -14.93
CA LEU A 180 26.14 -1.53 -15.87
C LEU A 180 26.88 -0.18 -15.90
N GLU A 181 28.08 -0.10 -15.31
CA GLU A 181 28.89 1.12 -15.22
C GLU A 181 28.18 2.30 -14.53
N ILE A 182 27.19 1.99 -13.67
CA ILE A 182 26.56 2.98 -12.80
C ILE A 182 27.50 3.21 -11.61
N ASP A 183 27.98 4.44 -11.45
CA ASP A 183 28.79 4.82 -10.30
C ASP A 183 27.89 4.90 -9.05
N VAL A 184 28.19 4.10 -8.04
CA VAL A 184 27.43 4.03 -6.79
C VAL A 184 28.41 4.29 -5.64
N PRO A 185 28.07 5.13 -4.64
CA PRO A 185 28.99 5.41 -3.55
C PRO A 185 29.32 4.14 -2.77
N ASN A 186 30.61 3.96 -2.48
CA ASN A 186 31.07 2.90 -1.59
C ASN A 186 30.52 3.12 -0.18
N LEU A 187 30.02 2.05 0.43
CA LEU A 187 29.57 2.01 1.83
C LEU A 187 30.74 2.11 2.80
#